data_AF-A0A1V3KDH7-F1
#
_entry.id   AF-A0A1V3KDH7-F1
#
_cell.length_a   1.000
_cell.length_b   1.000
_cell.length_c   1.000
_cell.angle_alpha   90.00
_cell.angle_beta   90.00
_cell.angle_gamma   90.00
#
_symmetry.space_group_name_H-M   'P 1'
#
loop_
_entity.id
_entity.type
_entity.pdbx_description
1 polymer ?
#
loop_
_entity_poly.entity_id
_entity_poly.type
_entity_poly.pdbx_seq_one_letter_code
_entity_poly.pdbx_strand_id
1 'polypeptide(L)'
;MWLISDPHQRFRLADIHGLFQENIDGRDKSKLLSIPEKFKDKQITRSDISAVAFVTEKDFILLPNSNDELALLYTTGDPWIKAYVEIGNKPEISKGNLSIASAYKANILVTGQYGRGGINVYKYHPETKELEKIWVAD
;
A
#
# COMPACT_ATOMS: atom_id res chain seq x y z
N MET A 1 -6.65 -0.26 11.09
CA MET A 1 -7.87 0.40 10.58
C MET A 1 -8.86 0.50 11.72
N TRP A 2 -9.46 1.65 11.95
CA TRP A 2 -10.52 1.79 12.95
C TRP A 2 -11.80 1.15 12.43
N LEU A 3 -12.54 0.48 13.30
CA LEU A 3 -13.87 -0.01 12.95
C LEU A 3 -14.81 1.19 12.84
N ILE A 4 -15.49 1.36 11.70
CA ILE A 4 -16.38 2.53 11.49
C ILE A 4 -17.52 2.54 12.52
N SER A 5 -18.02 1.35 12.89
CA SER A 5 -19.09 1.21 13.89
C SER A 5 -18.63 1.33 15.34
N ASP A 6 -17.32 1.23 15.62
CA ASP A 6 -16.74 1.41 16.95
C ASP A 6 -15.30 1.96 16.82
N PRO A 7 -15.12 3.29 16.93
CA PRO A 7 -13.82 3.92 16.79
C PRO A 7 -12.87 3.65 17.96
N HIS A 8 -13.27 2.89 18.99
CA HIS A 8 -12.34 2.39 20.02
C HIS A 8 -11.70 1.07 19.63
N GLN A 9 -12.24 0.38 18.62
CA GLN A 9 -11.67 -0.86 18.11
C GLN A 9 -10.80 -0.61 16.88
N ARG A 10 -9.53 -1.01 16.99
CA ARG A 10 -8.58 -0.98 15.88
C ARG A 10 -8.36 -2.40 15.37
N PHE A 11 -8.76 -2.66 14.14
CA PHE A 11 -8.33 -3.84 13.41
C PHE A 11 -6.88 -3.71 12.98
N ARG A 12 -6.12 -4.77 13.26
CA ARG A 12 -4.84 -5.00 12.58
C ARG A 12 -5.15 -5.37 11.12
N LEU A 13 -4.28 -4.93 10.23
CA LEU A 13 -4.31 -5.36 8.84
C LEU A 13 -3.42 -6.60 8.70
N ALA A 14 -3.86 -7.54 7.88
CA ALA A 14 -3.07 -8.71 7.50
C ALA A 14 -1.81 -8.26 6.76
N ASP A 15 -0.73 -9.00 6.90
CA ASP A 15 0.45 -8.84 6.05
C ASP A 15 0.73 -10.06 5.20
N ILE A 16 1.90 -10.06 4.57
CA ILE A 16 2.45 -11.17 3.79
C ILE A 16 2.64 -12.48 4.60
N HIS A 17 2.47 -12.45 5.92
CA HIS A 17 2.51 -13.63 6.80
C HIS A 17 1.16 -13.93 7.48
N GLY A 18 0.11 -13.14 7.21
CA GLY A 18 -1.24 -13.33 7.74
C GLY A 18 -1.73 -12.23 8.69
N LEU A 19 -2.95 -12.41 9.20
CA LEU A 19 -3.58 -11.52 10.16
C LEU A 19 -3.22 -11.91 11.59
N PHE A 20 -2.55 -11.01 12.30
CA PHE A 20 -2.31 -11.23 13.73
C PHE A 20 -3.61 -11.05 14.52
N GLN A 21 -3.95 -12.06 15.32
CA GLN A 21 -5.10 -12.06 16.22
C GLN A 21 -4.59 -12.39 17.62
N GLU A 22 -4.96 -11.59 18.63
CA GLU A 22 -4.48 -11.77 20.01
C GLU A 22 -4.97 -13.07 20.64
N ASN A 23 -6.07 -13.62 20.11
CA ASN A 23 -6.75 -14.80 20.63
C ASN A 23 -6.21 -16.12 20.03
N ILE A 24 -5.25 -16.03 19.11
CA ILE A 24 -4.63 -17.17 18.43
C ILE A 24 -3.12 -17.05 18.67
N ASP A 25 -2.48 -18.14 19.12
CA ASP A 25 -1.02 -18.24 19.15
C ASP A 25 -0.46 -18.27 17.72
N GLY A 26 -0.42 -17.10 17.07
CA GLY A 26 0.12 -16.94 15.72
C GLY A 26 -0.66 -15.98 14.84
N ARG A 27 -0.80 -16.35 13.57
CA ARG A 27 -1.46 -15.53 12.54
C ARG A 27 -2.46 -16.37 11.79
N ASP A 28 -3.65 -15.82 11.62
CA ASP A 28 -4.64 -16.35 10.70
C ASP A 28 -4.11 -16.19 9.28
N LYS A 29 -4.04 -17.30 8.54
CA LYS A 29 -3.60 -17.37 7.14
C LYS A 29 -4.72 -17.80 6.20
N SER A 30 -5.95 -17.94 6.69
CA SER A 30 -7.10 -18.49 5.96
C SER A 30 -7.43 -17.74 4.66
N LYS A 31 -7.15 -16.43 4.62
CA LYS A 31 -7.33 -15.58 3.43
C LYS A 31 -6.03 -14.88 3.02
N LEU A 32 -4.88 -15.46 3.36
CA LEU A 32 -3.59 -14.93 2.95
C LEU A 32 -3.46 -15.02 1.44
N LEU A 33 -3.24 -13.88 0.80
CA LEU A 33 -2.96 -13.80 -0.63
C LEU A 33 -1.50 -14.21 -0.86
N SER A 34 -1.24 -15.15 -1.76
CA SER A 34 0.11 -15.47 -2.20
C SER A 34 0.69 -14.34 -3.05
N ILE A 35 1.98 -14.05 -2.90
CA ILE A 35 2.68 -13.10 -3.77
C ILE A 35 2.65 -13.65 -5.22
N PRO A 36 2.11 -12.91 -6.19
CA PRO A 36 2.13 -13.33 -7.60
C PRO A 36 3.55 -13.59 -8.12
N GLU A 37 3.71 -14.61 -8.97
CA GLU A 37 5.02 -15.02 -9.52
C GLU A 37 5.76 -13.87 -10.23
N LYS A 38 5.03 -12.94 -10.87
CA LYS A 38 5.61 -11.74 -11.50
C LYS A 38 6.37 -10.82 -10.53
N PHE A 39 6.17 -10.98 -9.23
CA PHE A 39 6.76 -10.17 -8.18
C PHE A 39 7.77 -10.93 -7.31
N LYS A 40 8.15 -12.16 -7.66
CA LYS A 40 9.08 -12.95 -6.84
C LYS A 40 10.43 -12.29 -6.58
N ASP A 41 10.91 -11.50 -7.54
CA ASP A 41 12.20 -10.81 -7.49
C ASP A 41 12.08 -9.37 -6.96
N LYS A 42 10.88 -8.96 -6.56
CA LYS A 42 10.59 -7.61 -6.08
C LYS A 42 10.70 -7.53 -4.57
N GLN A 43 11.30 -6.45 -4.09
CA GLN A 43 11.44 -6.25 -2.65
C GLN A 43 10.08 -5.92 -2.00
N ILE A 44 9.73 -6.65 -0.94
CA ILE A 44 8.57 -6.36 -0.09
C ILE A 44 8.85 -6.72 1.37
N THR A 45 8.60 -5.77 2.26
CA THR A 45 8.69 -5.91 3.71
C THR A 45 7.44 -5.30 4.33
N ARG A 46 7.07 -5.74 5.53
CA ARG A 46 5.88 -5.21 6.24
C ARG A 46 6.24 -4.36 7.45
N SER A 47 7.52 -4.25 7.80
CA SER A 47 7.94 -3.81 9.13
C SER A 47 7.41 -2.42 9.49
N ASP A 48 7.38 -1.48 8.54
CA ASP A 48 7.04 -0.09 8.81
C ASP A 48 6.28 0.57 7.65
N ILE A 49 5.26 1.37 7.99
CA ILE A 49 4.40 2.09 7.03
C ILE A 49 4.72 3.59 7.17
N SER A 50 5.04 4.24 6.05
CA SER A 50 5.31 5.68 6.01
C SER A 50 4.02 6.50 5.81
N ALA A 51 3.09 5.99 5.00
CA ALA A 51 1.84 6.68 4.70
C ALA A 51 0.72 5.73 4.27
N VAL A 52 -0.50 6.26 4.28
CA VAL A 52 -1.70 5.63 3.72
C VAL A 52 -2.24 6.53 2.62
N ALA A 53 -2.52 5.98 1.44
CA ALA A 53 -3.08 6.74 0.32
C ALA A 53 -4.27 6.04 -0.30
N PHE A 54 -5.40 6.74 -0.42
CA PHE A 54 -6.59 6.23 -1.08
C PHE A 54 -6.45 6.34 -2.60
N VAL A 55 -6.68 5.24 -3.31
CA VAL A 55 -6.62 5.19 -4.78
C VAL A 55 -8.00 5.00 -5.42
N THR A 56 -8.98 4.63 -4.60
CA THR A 56 -10.43 4.75 -4.86
C THR A 56 -11.11 5.29 -3.60
N GLU A 57 -12.45 5.40 -3.60
CA GLU A 57 -13.20 5.78 -2.39
C GLU A 57 -12.98 4.80 -1.22
N LYS A 58 -12.74 3.51 -1.53
CA LYS A 58 -12.64 2.45 -0.51
C LYS A 58 -11.28 1.78 -0.47
N ASP A 59 -10.55 1.78 -1.56
CA ASP A 59 -9.26 1.10 -1.68
C ASP A 59 -8.12 2.06 -1.35
N PHE A 60 -7.18 1.55 -0.57
CA PHE A 60 -6.02 2.30 -0.12
C PHE A 60 -4.76 1.44 -0.14
N ILE A 61 -3.64 2.10 -0.37
CA ILE A 61 -2.30 1.51 -0.38
C ILE A 61 -1.60 1.92 0.92
N LEU A 62 -0.93 0.97 1.56
CA LEU A 62 0.03 1.24 2.63
C LEU A 62 1.41 1.43 2.00
N LEU A 63 1.92 2.67 1.97
CA LEU A 63 3.26 2.91 1.47
C LEU A 63 4.29 2.51 2.53
N PRO A 64 5.29 1.72 2.14
CA PRO A 64 6.29 1.22 3.07
C PRO A 64 7.24 2.34 3.49
N ASN A 65 7.78 2.22 4.70
CA ASN A 65 8.89 3.05 5.18
C ASN A 65 10.23 2.34 4.93
N SER A 66 10.43 1.86 3.71
CA SER A 66 11.58 1.07 3.28
C SER A 66 11.84 1.30 1.78
N ASN A 67 12.74 0.54 1.17
CA ASN A 67 13.05 0.63 -0.27
C ASN A 67 12.28 -0.42 -1.10
N ASP A 68 11.17 -0.91 -0.55
CA ASP A 68 10.33 -1.91 -1.20
C ASP A 68 9.81 -1.42 -2.55
N GLU A 69 9.73 -2.34 -3.50
CA GLU A 69 9.20 -2.08 -4.83
C GLU A 69 7.69 -2.35 -4.90
N LEU A 70 7.14 -3.02 -3.88
CA LEU A 70 5.73 -3.34 -3.77
C LEU A 70 5.11 -2.64 -2.56
N ALA A 71 3.84 -2.28 -2.70
CA ALA A 71 2.99 -1.92 -1.58
C ALA A 71 1.76 -2.82 -1.50
N LEU A 72 1.12 -2.82 -0.33
CA LEU A 72 -0.05 -3.64 -0.04
C LEU A 72 -1.33 -2.82 -0.25
N LEU A 73 -2.24 -3.33 -1.08
CA LEU A 73 -3.56 -2.75 -1.31
C LEU A 73 -4.60 -3.37 -0.39
N TYR A 74 -5.46 -2.55 0.20
CA TYR A 74 -6.57 -2.95 1.06
C TYR A 74 -7.85 -2.24 0.64
N THR A 75 -8.98 -2.74 1.15
CA THR A 75 -10.28 -2.09 1.05
C THR A 75 -10.80 -1.79 2.45
N THR A 76 -11.44 -0.64 2.63
CA THR A 76 -12.03 -0.24 3.91
C THR A 76 -13.03 -1.28 4.41
N GLY A 77 -12.94 -1.63 5.69
CA GLY A 77 -13.78 -2.65 6.33
C GLY A 77 -13.29 -4.10 6.16
N ASP A 78 -12.26 -4.34 5.34
CA ASP A 78 -11.65 -5.67 5.19
C ASP A 78 -10.18 -5.66 5.64
N PRO A 79 -9.76 -6.48 6.62
CA PRO A 79 -8.39 -6.50 7.09
C PRO A 79 -7.41 -7.20 6.14
N TRP A 80 -7.89 -7.89 5.09
CA TRP A 80 -7.06 -8.71 4.22
C TRP A 80 -6.51 -7.95 3.01
N ILE A 81 -5.30 -8.34 2.60
CA ILE A 81 -4.64 -7.82 1.38
C ILE A 81 -5.50 -8.15 0.16
N LYS A 82 -5.74 -7.15 -0.69
CA LYS A 82 -6.52 -7.26 -1.93
C LYS A 82 -5.67 -7.43 -3.17
N ALA A 83 -4.47 -6.86 -3.16
CA ALA A 83 -3.46 -7.01 -4.20
C ALA A 83 -2.09 -6.54 -3.70
N TYR A 84 -1.07 -6.93 -4.45
CA TYR A 84 0.27 -6.34 -4.40
C TYR A 84 0.37 -5.35 -5.55
N VAL A 85 0.73 -4.11 -5.25
CA VAL A 85 0.88 -3.05 -6.26
C VAL A 85 2.35 -2.71 -6.42
N GLU A 86 2.84 -2.68 -7.65
CA GLU A 86 4.20 -2.23 -7.93
C GLU A 86 4.27 -0.70 -7.83
N ILE A 87 5.06 -0.21 -6.89
CA ILE A 87 5.33 1.22 -6.70
C ILE A 87 6.69 1.62 -7.30
N GLY A 88 7.57 0.63 -7.48
CA GLY A 88 8.96 0.79 -7.88
C GLY A 88 9.78 1.57 -6.84
N ASN A 89 11.11 1.58 -7.02
CA ASN A 89 12.03 2.31 -6.14
C ASN A 89 13.03 3.18 -6.90
N LYS A 90 12.76 3.44 -8.19
CA LYS A 90 13.57 4.31 -9.06
C LYS A 90 12.68 5.35 -9.75
N PRO A 91 12.84 6.64 -9.41
CA PRO A 91 13.49 7.15 -8.20
C PRO A 91 12.81 6.64 -6.91
N GLU A 92 13.54 6.60 -5.80
CA GLU A 92 13.02 6.17 -4.50
C GLU A 92 11.90 7.11 -4.05
N ILE A 93 10.83 6.55 -3.45
CA ILE A 93 9.72 7.33 -2.93
C ILE A 93 10.11 7.97 -1.60
N SER A 94 9.82 9.26 -1.44
CA SER A 94 10.03 9.98 -0.19
C SER A 94 9.15 9.40 0.92
N LYS A 95 9.73 9.27 2.11
CA LYS A 95 9.10 8.70 3.31
C LYS A 95 8.52 9.79 4.23
N GLY A 96 8.57 11.05 3.80
CA GLY A 96 7.99 12.18 4.53
C GLY A 96 6.46 12.16 4.45
N ASN A 97 5.79 12.39 5.58
CA ASN A 97 4.33 12.38 5.68
C ASN A 97 3.62 13.41 4.78
N LEU A 98 4.31 14.49 4.36
CA LEU A 98 3.78 15.52 3.44
C LEU A 98 4.18 15.31 1.97
N SER A 99 4.85 14.20 1.66
CA SER A 99 5.36 13.94 0.31
C SER A 99 4.44 13.06 -0.54
N ILE A 100 3.28 12.66 -0.02
CA ILE A 100 2.36 11.73 -0.70
C ILE A 100 0.97 12.35 -0.74
N ALA A 101 0.37 12.41 -1.92
CA ALA A 101 -0.97 12.93 -2.13
C ALA A 101 -1.75 12.05 -3.10
N SER A 102 -3.07 12.00 -2.95
CA SER A 102 -3.92 11.21 -3.83
C SER A 102 -5.15 12.00 -4.27
N ALA A 103 -5.53 11.82 -5.53
CA ALA A 103 -6.81 12.26 -6.09
C ALA A 103 -7.60 11.01 -6.48
N TYR A 104 -8.16 10.33 -5.48
CA TYR A 104 -8.80 9.02 -5.64
C TYR A 104 -9.95 9.00 -6.67
N LYS A 105 -10.69 10.11 -6.84
CA LYS A 105 -11.74 10.23 -7.87
C LYS A 105 -11.19 10.19 -9.29
N ALA A 106 -9.94 10.62 -9.47
CA ALA A 106 -9.22 10.55 -10.75
C ALA A 106 -8.32 9.31 -10.83
N ASN A 107 -8.28 8.48 -9.76
CA ASN A 107 -7.34 7.38 -9.59
C ASN A 107 -5.88 7.81 -9.77
N ILE A 108 -5.51 8.99 -9.27
CA ILE A 108 -4.14 9.49 -9.32
C ILE A 108 -3.50 9.41 -7.94
N LEU A 109 -2.28 8.88 -7.89
CA LEU A 109 -1.39 8.93 -6.73
C LEU A 109 -0.14 9.73 -7.12
N VAL A 110 0.28 10.65 -6.26
CA VAL A 110 1.51 11.41 -6.42
C VAL A 110 2.40 11.17 -5.21
N THR A 111 3.69 10.92 -5.47
CA THR A 111 4.71 10.79 -4.44
C THR A 111 5.88 11.72 -4.73
N GLY A 112 6.50 12.27 -3.69
CA GLY A 112 7.77 12.96 -3.78
C GLY A 112 8.90 11.94 -3.97
N GLN A 113 10.00 12.41 -4.53
CA GLN A 113 11.22 11.63 -4.65
C GLN A 113 12.10 11.81 -3.42
N TYR A 114 12.69 10.72 -2.91
CA TYR A 114 13.59 10.79 -1.78
C TYR A 114 14.90 11.50 -2.16
N GLY A 115 15.33 12.44 -1.31
CA GLY A 115 16.62 13.15 -1.46
C GLY A 115 16.73 14.09 -2.67
N ARG A 116 15.66 14.29 -3.46
CA ARG A 116 15.64 15.13 -4.67
C ARG A 116 14.35 15.94 -4.75
N GLY A 117 14.39 17.05 -5.49
CA GLY A 117 13.25 17.95 -5.69
C GLY A 117 12.31 17.52 -6.81
N GLY A 118 11.83 16.27 -6.80
CA GLY A 118 11.02 15.71 -7.89
C GLY A 118 9.75 15.00 -7.41
N ILE A 119 8.88 14.61 -8.36
CA ILE A 119 7.66 13.82 -8.10
C ILE A 119 7.54 12.61 -9.04
N ASN A 120 6.86 11.58 -8.57
CA ASN A 120 6.33 10.47 -9.37
C ASN A 120 4.81 10.60 -9.40
N VAL A 121 4.21 10.44 -10.58
CA VAL A 121 2.76 10.40 -10.75
C VAL A 121 2.34 9.05 -11.27
N TYR A 122 1.34 8.48 -10.64
CA TYR A 122 0.81 7.18 -10.94
C TYR A 122 -0.68 7.24 -11.26
N LYS A 123 -1.10 6.43 -12.23
CA LYS A 123 -2.50 6.10 -12.50
C LYS A 123 -2.81 4.75 -11.88
N TYR A 124 -3.78 4.70 -10.99
CA TYR A 124 -4.34 3.46 -10.48
C TYR A 124 -5.45 2.96 -11.43
N HIS A 125 -5.45 1.66 -11.68
CA HIS A 125 -6.41 0.95 -12.52
C HIS A 125 -7.26 0.03 -11.65
N PRO A 126 -8.49 0.43 -11.26
CA PRO A 126 -9.31 -0.34 -10.31
C PRO A 126 -9.62 -1.77 -10.75
N GLU A 127 -9.85 -1.96 -12.06
CA GLU A 127 -10.20 -3.27 -12.64
C GLU A 127 -9.07 -4.29 -12.53
N THR A 128 -7.82 -3.85 -12.71
CA THR A 128 -6.63 -4.72 -12.66
C THR A 128 -5.91 -4.67 -11.31
N LYS A 129 -6.22 -3.66 -10.48
CA LYS A 129 -5.52 -3.32 -9.24
C LYS A 129 -4.04 -3.06 -9.45
N GLU A 130 -3.72 -2.41 -10.56
CA GLU A 130 -2.35 -2.04 -10.91
C GLU A 130 -2.12 -0.55 -10.77
N LEU A 131 -0.87 -0.19 -10.52
CA LEU A 131 -0.44 1.20 -10.38
C LEU A 131 0.59 1.49 -11.48
N GLU A 132 0.16 2.20 -12.51
CA GLU A 132 0.99 2.56 -13.64
C GLU A 132 1.72 3.88 -13.35
N LYS A 133 3.04 3.90 -13.44
CA LYS A 133 3.81 5.14 -13.36
C LYS A 133 3.69 5.89 -14.69
N ILE A 134 2.94 6.99 -14.70
CA ILE A 134 2.62 7.76 -15.92
C ILE A 134 3.51 8.98 -16.14
N TRP A 135 4.15 9.49 -15.08
CA TRP A 135 5.06 10.62 -15.19
C TRP A 135 6.08 10.66 -14.06
N VAL A 136 7.28 11.15 -14.37
CA VAL A 136 8.38 11.42 -13.43
C VAL A 136 8.93 12.80 -13.78
N ALA A 137 9.05 13.65 -12.77
CA ALA A 137 9.61 15.00 -12.88
C ALA A 137 10.79 15.16 -11.92
N ASP A 138 11.88 15.76 -12.38
CA ASP A 138 13.13 15.96 -11.62
C ASP A 138 13.22 17.36 -10.96
#